data_AF-A0A0R3F7P8-F1
#
_entry.id   AF-A0A0R3F7P8-F1
#
_cell.length_a   1.000
_cell.length_b   1.000
_cell.length_c   1.000
_cell.angle_alpha   90.00
_cell.angle_beta   90.00
_cell.angle_gamma   90.00
#
_symmetry.space_group_name_H-M   'P 1'
#
loop_
_entity.id
_entity.type
_entity.pdbx_description
1 polymer ?
#
loop_
_entity_poly.entity_id
_entity_poly.type
_entity_poly.pdbx_seq_one_letter_code
_entity_poly.pdbx_strand_id
1 'polypeptide(L)'
;MSEYGWTVVGAGPAGIAAVGKLLDRGVPSGSIAWIDPEFAAGDFGTKWRAVHSNTSVKLFINYLTDAQSFRFAHAPHFALNDLAPTDTCLLGDVADPLVWITGQLREQVSALRTTATGLSLHGGRWTVETEMGGITSKNVILAVGSVPKNLDYPWLNEIPLEAALNPEKLAALPLEGATVAVFGASHSSMIALPNLLAGPAAKVINFYRGPLRYAVDMGDWTLFDDTGLKGEAARWARENIDGVLPARLQRCLVDSREFPELLQSCDYAVYTVGFSPRPVPAAPQWGKLEYNPANGIIAPGLFGVGIAFPEYRIDPMGFGEHRVGLQKFMDRLNKVLPLWLKYGS
;
A
#
# COMPACT_ATOMS: atom_id res chain seq x y z
N MET A 1 9.35 -28.72 -15.49
CA MET A 1 8.70 -27.46 -15.08
C MET A 1 7.86 -27.79 -13.86
N SER A 2 8.08 -27.13 -12.73
CA SER A 2 7.32 -27.41 -11.51
C SER A 2 5.85 -27.01 -11.71
N GLU A 3 4.94 -27.87 -11.28
CA GLU A 3 3.50 -27.72 -11.49
C GLU A 3 2.79 -27.46 -10.17
N TYR A 4 2.07 -26.35 -10.11
CA TYR A 4 1.35 -25.88 -8.93
C TYR A 4 -0.16 -25.81 -9.19
N GLY A 5 -0.94 -25.75 -8.11
CA GLY A 5 -2.34 -25.36 -8.15
C GLY A 5 -2.47 -23.84 -8.20
N TRP A 6 -1.67 -23.14 -7.40
CA TRP A 6 -1.71 -21.70 -7.24
C TRP A 6 -0.30 -21.09 -7.27
N THR A 7 -0.16 -19.94 -7.91
CA THR A 7 1.00 -19.06 -7.78
C THR A 7 0.55 -17.73 -7.20
N VAL A 8 1.19 -17.24 -6.14
CA VAL A 8 1.00 -15.88 -5.64
C VAL A 8 2.23 -15.04 -5.98
N VAL A 9 2.04 -13.86 -6.57
CA VAL A 9 3.13 -12.94 -6.94
C VAL A 9 3.09 -11.70 -6.06
N GLY A 10 4.14 -11.52 -5.26
CA GLY A 10 4.31 -10.46 -4.27
C GLY A 10 4.11 -10.95 -2.84
N ALA A 11 5.00 -10.54 -1.95
CA ALA A 11 4.96 -10.81 -0.51
C ALA A 11 4.73 -9.54 0.33
N GLY A 12 4.07 -8.52 -0.23
CA GLY A 12 3.44 -7.46 0.56
C GLY A 12 2.24 -7.98 1.36
N PRO A 13 1.59 -7.15 2.20
CA PRO A 13 0.49 -7.61 3.05
C PRO A 13 -0.63 -8.34 2.31
N ALA A 14 -1.03 -7.87 1.12
CA ALA A 14 -2.05 -8.56 0.34
C ALA A 14 -1.62 -9.97 -0.13
N GLY A 15 -0.34 -10.16 -0.46
CA GLY A 15 0.22 -11.45 -0.85
C GLY A 15 0.38 -12.41 0.34
N ILE A 16 0.83 -11.89 1.48
CA ILE A 16 0.88 -12.62 2.77
C ILE A 16 -0.53 -13.16 3.09
N ALA A 17 -1.54 -12.29 3.06
CA ALA A 17 -2.93 -12.68 3.27
C ALA A 17 -3.42 -13.71 2.26
N ALA A 18 -3.09 -13.56 0.97
CA ALA A 18 -3.51 -14.50 -0.06
C ALA A 18 -2.95 -15.92 0.20
N VAL A 19 -1.67 -16.05 0.53
CA VAL A 19 -1.05 -17.35 0.86
C VAL A 19 -1.66 -17.95 2.11
N GLY A 20 -1.77 -17.18 3.20
CA GLY A 20 -2.38 -17.65 4.44
C GLY A 20 -3.82 -18.14 4.24
N LYS A 21 -4.63 -17.41 3.46
CA LYS A 21 -6.01 -17.78 3.17
C LYS A 21 -6.15 -18.96 2.22
N LEU A 22 -5.23 -19.16 1.27
CA LEU A 22 -5.21 -20.38 0.45
C LEU A 22 -4.98 -21.62 1.32
N LEU A 23 -4.00 -21.56 2.23
CA LEU A 23 -3.71 -22.63 3.18
C LEU A 23 -4.90 -22.91 4.11
N ASP A 24 -5.50 -21.88 4.70
CA ASP A 24 -6.69 -22.03 5.57
C ASP A 24 -7.91 -22.62 4.85
N ARG A 25 -7.97 -22.50 3.51
CA ARG A 25 -9.02 -23.11 2.68
C ARG A 25 -8.67 -24.52 2.20
N GLY A 26 -7.61 -25.11 2.72
CA GLY A 26 -7.21 -26.49 2.44
C GLY A 26 -6.51 -26.67 1.10
N VAL A 27 -6.01 -25.60 0.47
CA VAL A 27 -5.13 -25.76 -0.69
C VAL A 27 -3.83 -26.42 -0.21
N PRO A 28 -3.42 -27.57 -0.77
CA PRO A 28 -2.22 -28.28 -0.30
C PRO A 28 -1.00 -27.37 -0.38
N SER A 29 -0.22 -27.28 0.70
CA SER A 29 0.86 -26.31 0.81
C SER A 29 1.95 -26.50 -0.27
N GLY A 30 2.26 -27.76 -0.61
CA GLY A 30 3.17 -28.12 -1.71
C GLY A 30 2.64 -27.78 -3.11
N SER A 31 1.37 -27.38 -3.24
CA SER A 31 0.74 -26.95 -4.50
C SER A 31 0.69 -25.42 -4.65
N ILE A 32 1.31 -24.68 -3.73
CA ILE A 32 1.37 -23.21 -3.74
C ILE A 32 2.81 -22.78 -4.04
N ALA A 33 3.01 -22.06 -5.14
CA ALA A 33 4.20 -21.26 -5.37
C ALA A 33 3.97 -19.84 -4.86
N TRP A 34 4.95 -19.27 -4.18
CA TRP A 34 4.91 -17.87 -3.76
C TRP A 34 6.19 -17.19 -4.24
N ILE A 35 6.03 -16.14 -5.05
CA ILE A 35 7.13 -15.43 -5.70
C ILE A 35 7.27 -14.04 -5.09
N ASP A 36 8.45 -13.70 -4.60
CA ASP A 36 8.81 -12.34 -4.21
C ASP A 36 10.33 -12.16 -4.24
N PRO A 37 10.87 -11.00 -4.65
CA PRO A 37 12.32 -10.79 -4.72
C PRO A 37 13.01 -10.76 -3.35
N GLU A 38 12.31 -10.39 -2.28
CA GLU A 38 12.94 -10.08 -0.98
C GLU A 38 12.32 -10.83 0.19
N PHE A 39 11.03 -11.14 0.13
CA PHE A 39 10.21 -11.64 1.24
C PHE A 39 10.30 -10.75 2.49
N ALA A 40 10.32 -9.44 2.28
CA ALA A 40 10.48 -8.43 3.33
C ALA A 40 9.18 -7.69 3.66
N ALA A 41 8.02 -8.35 3.53
CA ALA A 41 6.69 -7.75 3.67
C ALA A 41 6.40 -6.60 2.68
N GLY A 42 7.07 -6.60 1.52
CA GLY A 42 6.97 -5.56 0.49
C GLY A 42 7.37 -4.15 0.98
N ASP A 43 6.91 -3.11 0.28
CA ASP A 43 7.23 -1.72 0.66
C ASP A 43 6.77 -1.36 2.09
N PHE A 44 5.78 -2.08 2.65
CA PHE A 44 5.35 -1.91 4.03
C PHE A 44 6.48 -2.23 5.02
N GLY A 45 7.19 -3.33 4.79
CA GLY A 45 8.30 -3.73 5.64
C GLY A 45 9.62 -3.01 5.35
N THR A 46 9.82 -2.53 4.12
CA THR A 46 11.11 -1.95 3.70
C THR A 46 11.15 -0.42 3.65
N LYS A 47 10.06 0.25 3.26
CA LYS A 47 10.05 1.70 3.03
C LYS A 47 9.28 2.49 4.07
N TRP A 48 8.14 1.98 4.50
CA TRP A 48 7.16 2.78 5.23
C TRP A 48 7.26 2.68 6.77
N ARG A 49 8.32 2.06 7.31
CA ARG A 49 8.45 1.79 8.76
C ARG A 49 8.33 3.05 9.64
N ALA A 50 8.88 4.18 9.21
CA ALA A 50 8.86 5.44 9.97
C ALA A 50 7.54 6.22 9.84
N VAL A 51 6.57 5.72 9.07
CA VAL A 51 5.31 6.42 8.83
C VAL A 51 4.34 6.13 9.97
N HIS A 52 3.70 7.17 10.52
CA HIS A 52 2.58 7.00 11.44
C HIS A 52 1.34 6.50 10.70
N SER A 53 0.74 5.42 11.22
CA SER A 53 -0.45 4.80 10.65
C SER A 53 -1.68 5.68 10.76
N ASN A 54 -2.60 5.51 9.81
CA ASN A 54 -3.97 6.00 9.90
C ASN A 54 -4.95 4.90 10.36
N THR A 55 -4.41 3.74 10.73
CA THR A 55 -5.12 2.51 11.07
C THR A 55 -4.85 2.19 12.54
N SER A 56 -5.90 1.85 13.29
CA SER A 56 -5.76 1.51 14.70
C SER A 56 -5.03 0.19 14.92
N VAL A 57 -4.34 0.07 16.05
CA VAL A 57 -3.67 -1.16 16.49
C VAL A 57 -4.62 -2.35 16.47
N LYS A 58 -5.88 -2.16 16.89
CA LYS A 58 -6.92 -3.21 16.81
C LYS A 58 -7.06 -3.81 15.42
N LEU A 59 -7.10 -2.98 14.37
CA LEU A 59 -7.26 -3.47 13.00
C LEU A 59 -6.00 -4.19 12.49
N PHE A 60 -4.82 -3.82 12.97
CA PHE A 60 -3.60 -4.58 12.69
C PHE A 60 -3.59 -5.94 13.39
N ILE A 61 -3.94 -5.99 14.68
CA ILE A 61 -4.05 -7.25 15.42
C ILE A 61 -5.11 -8.18 14.79
N ASN A 62 -6.26 -7.64 14.38
CA ASN A 62 -7.27 -8.41 13.65
C ASN A 62 -6.67 -9.04 12.40
N TYR A 63 -5.98 -8.26 11.55
CA TYR A 63 -5.32 -8.80 10.36
C TYR A 63 -4.32 -9.92 10.69
N LEU A 64 -3.47 -9.72 11.71
CA LEU A 64 -2.41 -10.66 12.09
C LEU A 64 -2.97 -11.97 12.67
N THR A 65 -4.19 -11.96 13.19
CA THR A 65 -4.86 -13.12 13.81
C THR A 65 -5.92 -13.78 12.92
N ASP A 66 -6.33 -13.14 11.81
CA ASP A 66 -7.46 -13.59 10.98
C ASP A 66 -7.17 -14.89 10.19
N ALA A 67 -5.89 -15.22 9.95
CA ALA A 67 -5.48 -16.46 9.27
C ALA A 67 -4.76 -17.40 10.22
N GLN A 68 -5.24 -18.65 10.34
CA GLN A 68 -4.62 -19.65 11.22
C GLN A 68 -3.22 -20.02 10.74
N SER A 69 -3.03 -20.08 9.41
CA SER A 69 -1.75 -20.38 8.76
C SER A 69 -0.65 -19.36 9.05
N PHE A 70 -0.99 -18.15 9.54
CA PHE A 70 0.00 -17.17 10.01
C PHE A 70 0.70 -17.61 11.30
N ARG A 71 0.06 -18.51 12.09
CA ARG A 71 0.55 -19.00 13.38
C ARG A 71 0.87 -17.87 14.39
N PHE A 72 0.23 -16.71 14.24
CA PHE A 72 0.54 -15.52 15.05
C PHE A 72 0.32 -15.72 16.56
N ALA A 73 -0.56 -16.64 16.96
CA ALA A 73 -0.72 -17.05 18.36
C ALA A 73 0.55 -17.64 19.00
N HIS A 74 1.52 -18.09 18.19
CA HIS A 74 2.83 -18.61 18.63
C HIS A 74 3.97 -17.65 18.32
N ALA A 75 3.67 -16.41 17.92
CA ALA A 75 4.68 -15.43 17.58
C ALA A 75 5.42 -14.94 18.83
N PRO A 76 6.67 -14.48 18.70
CA PRO A 76 7.33 -13.77 19.78
C PRO A 76 6.56 -12.49 20.13
N HIS A 77 6.87 -11.93 21.29
CA HIS A 77 6.33 -10.65 21.70
C HIS A 77 6.92 -9.51 20.83
N PHE A 78 6.06 -8.65 20.28
CA PHE A 78 6.44 -7.46 19.49
C PHE A 78 6.01 -6.18 20.20
N ALA A 79 6.61 -5.05 19.83
CA ALA A 79 6.23 -3.73 20.34
C ALA A 79 4.73 -3.43 20.12
N LEU A 80 4.16 -3.90 19.00
CA LEU A 80 2.72 -3.76 18.70
C LEU A 80 1.82 -4.35 19.81
N ASN A 81 2.27 -5.38 20.53
CA ASN A 81 1.50 -6.03 21.58
C ASN A 81 1.31 -5.14 22.83
N ASP A 82 2.20 -4.18 23.05
CA ASP A 82 2.16 -3.26 24.20
C ASP A 82 1.27 -2.02 23.96
N LEU A 83 0.86 -1.79 22.71
CA LEU A 83 0.11 -0.59 22.31
C LEU A 83 -1.39 -0.76 22.59
N ALA A 84 -2.05 0.34 22.97
CA ALA A 84 -3.49 0.32 23.19
C ALA A 84 -4.24 0.06 21.87
N PRO A 85 -5.27 -0.82 21.84
CA PRO A 85 -5.97 -1.16 20.60
C PRO A 85 -6.62 0.02 19.87
N THR A 86 -6.96 1.09 20.61
CA THR A 86 -7.57 2.31 20.08
C THR A 86 -6.58 3.25 19.40
N ASP A 87 -5.28 3.08 19.66
CA ASP A 87 -4.27 4.01 19.21
C ASP A 87 -3.83 3.72 17.77
N THR A 88 -3.19 4.70 17.15
CA THR A 88 -2.37 4.51 15.94
C THR A 88 -0.91 4.26 16.33
N CYS A 89 -0.13 3.66 15.45
CA CYS A 89 1.28 3.28 15.72
C CYS A 89 2.19 3.63 14.53
N LEU A 90 3.49 3.42 14.66
CA LEU A 90 4.37 3.44 13.50
C LEU A 90 4.14 2.16 12.69
N LEU A 91 4.18 2.26 11.36
CA LEU A 91 4.07 1.04 10.54
C LEU A 91 5.23 0.07 10.78
N GLY A 92 6.36 0.54 11.31
CA GLY A 92 7.47 -0.29 11.77
C GLY A 92 7.07 -1.31 12.84
N ASP A 93 6.19 -0.92 13.77
CA ASP A 93 5.69 -1.81 14.83
C ASP A 93 4.88 -2.98 14.26
N VAL A 94 4.27 -2.77 13.09
CA VAL A 94 3.47 -3.78 12.36
C VAL A 94 4.32 -4.53 11.33
N ALA A 95 5.39 -3.92 10.82
CA ALA A 95 6.28 -4.52 9.84
C ALA A 95 6.99 -5.76 10.40
N ASP A 96 7.42 -5.73 11.65
CA ASP A 96 8.11 -6.86 12.29
C ASP A 96 7.26 -8.12 12.39
N PRO A 97 6.02 -8.08 12.91
CA PRO A 97 5.15 -9.26 12.89
C PRO A 97 4.82 -9.72 11.46
N LEU A 98 4.69 -8.83 10.47
CA LEU A 98 4.49 -9.24 9.07
C LEU A 98 5.69 -9.98 8.48
N VAL A 99 6.91 -9.52 8.77
CA VAL A 99 8.15 -10.18 8.34
C VAL A 99 8.26 -11.55 9.00
N TRP A 100 7.92 -11.66 10.28
CA TRP A 100 7.89 -12.94 10.98
C TRP A 100 6.87 -13.91 10.35
N ILE A 101 5.63 -13.47 10.11
CA ILE A 101 4.59 -14.27 9.42
C ILE A 101 5.06 -14.70 8.03
N THR A 102 5.73 -13.80 7.30
CA THR A 102 6.30 -14.12 5.98
C THR A 102 7.29 -15.27 6.09
N GLY A 103 8.17 -15.27 7.10
CA GLY A 103 9.05 -16.40 7.39
C GLY A 103 8.30 -17.70 7.65
N GLN A 104 7.27 -17.68 8.50
CA GLN A 104 6.45 -18.85 8.81
C GLN A 104 5.74 -19.44 7.59
N LEU A 105 5.23 -18.60 6.69
CA LEU A 105 4.57 -19.06 5.47
C LEU A 105 5.56 -19.63 4.46
N ARG A 106 6.77 -19.08 4.37
CA ARG A 106 7.83 -19.59 3.47
C ARG A 106 8.27 -21.01 3.81
N GLU A 107 8.18 -21.42 5.07
CA GLU A 107 8.46 -22.80 5.50
C GLU A 107 7.34 -23.78 5.10
N GLN A 108 6.14 -23.28 4.78
CA GLN A 108 4.97 -24.09 4.48
C GLN A 108 4.78 -24.31 2.97
N VAL A 109 5.16 -23.35 2.14
CA VAL A 109 4.90 -23.33 0.68
C VAL A 109 6.19 -23.30 -0.13
N SER A 110 6.09 -23.47 -1.46
CA SER A 110 7.23 -23.30 -2.36
C SER A 110 7.56 -21.82 -2.56
N ALA A 111 8.36 -21.25 -1.66
CA ALA A 111 8.82 -19.87 -1.74
C ALA A 111 9.97 -19.71 -2.76
N LEU A 112 9.75 -18.90 -3.79
CA LEU A 112 10.69 -18.65 -4.89
C LEU A 112 11.16 -17.19 -4.82
N ARG A 113 12.43 -17.00 -4.46
CA ARG A 113 13.04 -15.67 -4.39
C ARG A 113 13.43 -15.19 -5.79
N THR A 114 12.48 -14.58 -6.50
CA THR A 114 12.64 -14.13 -7.89
C THR A 114 11.56 -13.10 -8.24
N THR A 115 11.67 -12.51 -9.43
CA THR A 115 10.66 -11.63 -10.01
C THR A 115 9.88 -12.37 -11.11
N ALA A 116 8.56 -12.26 -11.09
CA ALA A 116 7.73 -12.67 -12.21
C ALA A 116 7.78 -11.61 -13.32
N THR A 117 8.12 -12.03 -14.54
CA THR A 117 8.35 -11.13 -15.68
C THR A 117 7.29 -11.30 -16.78
N GLY A 118 6.69 -12.48 -16.89
CA GLY A 118 5.69 -12.79 -17.91
C GLY A 118 4.60 -13.75 -17.43
N LEU A 119 3.45 -13.70 -18.10
CA LEU A 119 2.30 -14.56 -17.91
C LEU A 119 1.76 -15.02 -19.27
N SER A 120 1.56 -16.32 -19.42
CA SER A 120 0.89 -16.88 -20.59
C SER A 120 -0.05 -18.00 -20.17
N LEU A 121 -1.20 -18.12 -20.84
CA LEU A 121 -2.19 -19.17 -20.58
C LEU A 121 -2.16 -20.16 -21.75
N HIS A 122 -1.89 -21.43 -21.47
CA HIS A 122 -1.87 -22.50 -22.46
C HIS A 122 -2.42 -23.80 -21.87
N GLY A 123 -3.31 -24.49 -22.58
CA GLY A 123 -3.88 -25.77 -22.12
C GLY A 123 -4.60 -25.68 -20.77
N GLY A 124 -5.20 -24.52 -20.45
CA GLY A 124 -5.86 -24.29 -19.17
C GLY A 124 -4.92 -24.09 -17.98
N ARG A 125 -3.63 -23.84 -18.22
CA ARG A 125 -2.63 -23.55 -17.18
C ARG A 125 -1.86 -22.28 -17.49
N TRP A 126 -1.65 -21.48 -16.45
CA TRP A 126 -0.76 -20.33 -16.49
C TRP A 126 0.68 -20.80 -16.43
N THR A 127 1.52 -20.24 -17.31
CA THR A 127 2.97 -20.22 -17.17
C THR A 127 3.35 -18.85 -16.62
N VAL A 128 4.04 -18.85 -15.49
CA VAL A 128 4.61 -17.64 -14.87
C VAL A 128 6.10 -17.66 -15.18
N GLU A 129 6.53 -16.77 -16.07
CA GLU A 129 7.95 -16.61 -16.40
C GLU A 129 8.63 -15.83 -15.27
N THR A 130 9.83 -16.28 -14.90
CA THR A 130 10.66 -15.63 -13.88
C THR A 130 12.10 -15.53 -14.37
N GLU A 131 12.92 -14.76 -13.67
CA GLU A 131 14.36 -14.67 -13.94
C GLU A 131 15.09 -16.01 -13.76
N MET A 132 14.49 -16.96 -13.04
CA MET A 132 15.04 -18.30 -12.80
C MET A 132 14.40 -19.39 -13.68
N GLY A 133 13.55 -19.00 -14.64
CA GLY A 133 12.80 -19.90 -15.51
C GLY A 133 11.31 -19.98 -15.17
N GLY A 134 10.54 -20.58 -16.08
CA GLY A 134 9.08 -20.67 -15.97
C GLY A 134 8.59 -21.73 -14.99
N ILE A 135 7.49 -21.43 -14.29
CA ILE A 135 6.69 -22.38 -13.51
C ILE A 135 5.26 -22.41 -14.04
N THR A 136 4.52 -23.49 -13.79
CA THR A 136 3.10 -23.56 -14.20
C THR A 136 2.16 -23.65 -13.01
N SER A 137 1.00 -23.00 -13.12
CA SER A 137 -0.07 -23.10 -12.13
C SER A 137 -1.45 -23.11 -12.79
N LYS A 138 -2.46 -23.68 -12.13
CA LYS A 138 -3.85 -23.53 -12.59
C LYS A 138 -4.32 -22.09 -12.39
N ASN A 139 -3.91 -21.51 -11.27
CA ASN A 139 -4.32 -20.18 -10.84
C ASN A 139 -3.14 -19.29 -10.48
N VAL A 140 -3.31 -17.98 -10.65
CA VAL A 140 -2.34 -16.94 -10.29
C VAL A 140 -3.05 -15.81 -9.54
N ILE A 141 -2.49 -15.38 -8.42
CA ILE A 141 -2.90 -14.17 -7.69
C ILE A 141 -1.79 -13.13 -7.77
N LEU A 142 -2.11 -11.96 -8.33
CA LEU A 142 -1.23 -10.81 -8.39
C LEU A 142 -1.44 -9.89 -7.19
N ALA A 143 -0.39 -9.74 -6.39
CA ALA A 143 -0.31 -8.84 -5.24
C ALA A 143 0.92 -7.92 -5.37
N VAL A 144 1.10 -7.35 -6.57
CA VAL A 144 2.34 -6.70 -7.02
C VAL A 144 2.65 -5.35 -6.37
N GLY A 145 1.72 -4.76 -5.62
CA GLY A 145 1.92 -3.47 -4.98
C GLY A 145 1.85 -2.27 -5.94
N SER A 146 2.28 -1.11 -5.46
CA SER A 146 2.19 0.16 -6.17
C SER A 146 3.47 0.98 -6.02
N VAL A 147 3.55 2.06 -6.79
CA VAL A 147 4.60 3.09 -6.67
C VAL A 147 3.96 4.47 -6.50
N PRO A 148 4.61 5.39 -5.78
CA PRO A 148 4.16 6.78 -5.71
C PRO A 148 4.03 7.38 -7.11
N LYS A 149 2.98 8.19 -7.32
CA LYS A 149 2.86 9.02 -8.53
C LYS A 149 3.75 10.24 -8.41
N ASN A 150 4.37 10.63 -9.52
CA ASN A 150 5.06 11.89 -9.67
C ASN A 150 4.27 12.84 -10.58
N LEU A 151 4.65 14.12 -10.56
CA LEU A 151 4.23 15.11 -11.55
C LEU A 151 5.46 15.50 -12.37
N ASP A 152 5.24 15.96 -13.59
CA ASP A 152 6.31 16.30 -14.53
C ASP A 152 6.72 17.78 -14.41
N TYR A 153 7.59 18.06 -13.45
CA TYR A 153 8.23 19.37 -13.28
C TYR A 153 9.75 19.21 -13.33
N PRO A 154 10.36 19.18 -14.53
CA PRO A 154 11.75 18.74 -14.73
C PRO A 154 12.81 19.65 -14.10
N TRP A 155 12.44 20.89 -13.72
CA TRP A 155 13.36 21.82 -13.03
C TRP A 155 13.38 21.64 -11.52
N LEU A 156 12.44 20.88 -10.93
CA LEU A 156 12.38 20.63 -9.50
C LEU A 156 13.16 19.38 -9.14
N ASN A 157 13.97 19.48 -8.08
CA ASN A 157 14.62 18.30 -7.51
C ASN A 157 13.58 17.49 -6.73
N GLU A 158 13.33 16.25 -7.15
CA GLU A 158 12.39 15.38 -6.44
C GLU A 158 12.97 14.94 -5.10
N ILE A 159 12.24 15.21 -4.02
CA ILE A 159 12.43 14.55 -2.72
C ILE A 159 11.57 13.28 -2.76
N PRO A 160 12.17 12.08 -2.74
CA PRO A 160 11.42 10.83 -2.77
C PRO A 160 10.39 10.79 -1.64
N LEU A 161 9.18 10.30 -1.93
CA LEU A 161 8.11 10.22 -0.93
C LEU A 161 8.56 9.49 0.35
N GLU A 162 9.36 8.44 0.19
CA GLU A 162 9.95 7.69 1.30
C GLU A 162 10.83 8.54 2.22
N ALA A 163 11.60 9.48 1.65
CA ALA A 163 12.41 10.41 2.43
C ALA A 163 11.52 11.46 3.10
N ALA A 164 10.55 12.04 2.38
CA ALA A 164 9.65 13.06 2.94
C ALA A 164 8.82 12.56 4.13
N LEU A 165 8.49 11.27 4.17
CA LEU A 165 7.72 10.65 5.26
C LEU A 165 8.60 10.08 6.38
N ASN A 166 9.92 10.19 6.29
CA ASN A 166 10.87 9.68 7.28
C ASN A 166 11.80 10.82 7.74
N PRO A 167 11.65 11.33 8.98
CA PRO A 167 12.46 12.45 9.48
C PRO A 167 13.97 12.24 9.37
N GLU A 168 14.46 11.02 9.62
CA GLU A 168 15.90 10.72 9.56
C GLU A 168 16.43 10.77 8.13
N LYS A 169 15.71 10.18 7.17
CA LYS A 169 16.07 10.23 5.74
C LYS A 169 15.98 11.65 5.20
N LEU A 170 14.97 12.41 5.63
CA LEU A 170 14.78 13.79 5.24
C LEU A 170 15.91 14.70 5.73
N ALA A 171 16.38 14.48 6.96
CA ALA A 171 17.48 15.25 7.56
C ALA A 171 18.82 15.08 6.83
N ALA A 172 19.00 14.00 6.08
CA ALA A 172 20.19 13.77 5.26
C ALA A 172 20.19 14.57 3.93
N LEU A 173 19.08 15.21 3.58
CA LEU A 173 18.96 15.99 2.34
C LEU A 173 19.44 17.45 2.54
N PRO A 174 20.11 18.06 1.54
CA PRO A 174 20.63 19.42 1.63
C PRO A 174 19.52 20.45 1.40
N LEU A 175 18.61 20.60 2.37
CA LEU A 175 17.43 21.46 2.28
C LEU A 175 17.60 22.84 2.92
N GLU A 176 18.79 23.17 3.45
CA GLU A 176 19.07 24.49 4.03
C GLU A 176 18.82 25.60 3.01
N GLY A 177 18.02 26.60 3.39
CA GLY A 177 17.68 27.72 2.52
C GLY A 177 16.67 27.41 1.41
N ALA A 178 16.25 26.16 1.23
CA ALA A 178 15.44 25.74 0.10
C ALA A 178 13.95 26.08 0.25
N THR A 179 13.26 26.27 -0.88
CA THR A 179 11.80 26.30 -0.98
C THR A 179 11.28 24.97 -1.52
N VAL A 180 10.49 24.26 -0.71
CA VAL A 180 10.00 22.92 -1.04
C VAL A 180 8.52 22.94 -1.42
N ALA A 181 8.20 22.51 -2.63
CA ALA A 181 6.83 22.26 -3.08
C ALA A 181 6.32 20.93 -2.50
N VAL A 182 5.12 20.90 -1.94
CA VAL A 182 4.42 19.67 -1.53
C VAL A 182 3.08 19.59 -2.24
N PHE A 183 2.96 18.67 -3.20
CA PHE A 183 1.74 18.48 -3.97
C PHE A 183 0.83 17.45 -3.32
N GLY A 184 -0.42 17.84 -3.04
CA GLY A 184 -1.44 16.99 -2.42
C GLY A 184 -1.97 17.59 -1.11
N ALA A 185 -3.09 17.05 -0.62
CA ALA A 185 -3.72 17.51 0.62
C ALA A 185 -4.41 16.35 1.37
N SER A 186 -3.79 15.17 1.32
CA SER A 186 -4.29 13.95 1.99
C SER A 186 -3.27 13.47 3.02
N HIS A 187 -3.41 12.23 3.50
CA HIS A 187 -2.66 11.73 4.65
C HIS A 187 -1.13 11.90 4.53
N SER A 188 -0.54 11.48 3.40
CA SER A 188 0.91 11.63 3.18
C SER A 188 1.37 13.10 3.17
N SER A 189 0.55 14.01 2.66
CA SER A 189 0.85 15.46 2.70
C SER A 189 0.93 15.95 4.14
N MET A 190 -0.04 15.56 4.98
CA MET A 190 -0.11 15.96 6.38
C MET A 190 0.94 15.29 7.28
N ILE A 191 1.72 14.35 6.76
CA ILE A 191 2.93 13.81 7.39
C ILE A 191 4.19 14.51 6.84
N ALA A 192 4.27 14.70 5.52
CA ALA A 192 5.43 15.33 4.89
C ALA A 192 5.60 16.80 5.35
N LEU A 193 4.50 17.54 5.50
CA LEU A 193 4.54 18.95 5.91
C LEU A 193 5.19 19.16 7.29
N PRO A 194 4.74 18.51 8.39
CA PRO A 194 5.43 18.67 9.67
C PRO A 194 6.89 18.23 9.63
N ASN A 195 7.23 17.16 8.89
CA ASN A 195 8.62 16.72 8.77
C ASN A 195 9.51 17.80 8.10
N LEU A 196 9.05 18.40 7.01
CA LEU A 196 9.76 19.48 6.32
C LEU A 196 9.87 20.74 7.18
N LEU A 197 8.81 21.08 7.91
CA LEU A 197 8.78 22.22 8.81
C LEU A 197 9.63 22.02 10.08
N ALA A 198 9.89 20.77 10.50
CA ALA A 198 10.86 20.51 11.57
C ALA A 198 12.31 20.68 11.08
N GLY A 199 12.54 20.60 9.76
CA GLY A 199 13.85 20.69 9.13
C GLY A 199 14.27 22.10 8.68
N PRO A 200 15.40 22.20 7.96
CA PRO A 200 16.08 23.46 7.63
C PRO A 200 15.53 24.19 6.39
N ALA A 201 14.48 23.68 5.74
CA ALA A 201 13.87 24.32 4.58
C ALA A 201 13.43 25.76 4.91
N ALA A 202 13.85 26.75 4.13
CA ALA A 202 13.46 28.15 4.36
C ALA A 202 11.95 28.35 4.23
N LYS A 203 11.33 27.63 3.29
CA LYS A 203 9.90 27.75 2.99
C LYS A 203 9.33 26.43 2.49
N VAL A 204 8.08 26.15 2.85
CA VAL A 204 7.32 25.02 2.32
C VAL A 204 6.04 25.57 1.67
N ILE A 205 5.76 25.16 0.44
CA ILE A 205 4.55 25.55 -0.28
C ILE A 205 3.70 24.31 -0.56
N ASN A 206 2.54 24.23 0.08
CA ASN A 206 1.58 23.16 -0.16
C ASN A 206 0.63 23.51 -1.31
N PHE A 207 0.74 22.77 -2.41
CA PHE A 207 -0.14 22.89 -3.57
C PHE A 207 -1.30 21.88 -3.48
N TYR A 208 -2.53 22.38 -3.51
CA TYR A 208 -3.74 21.57 -3.27
C TYR A 208 -4.89 21.89 -4.23
N ARG A 209 -5.88 20.99 -4.32
CA ARG A 209 -7.05 21.10 -5.22
C ARG A 209 -8.36 21.45 -4.53
N GLY A 210 -8.44 21.26 -3.21
CA GLY A 210 -9.67 21.47 -2.46
C GLY A 210 -9.47 21.35 -0.96
N PRO A 211 -10.54 21.56 -0.17
CA PRO A 211 -10.48 21.48 1.28
C PRO A 211 -10.09 20.08 1.76
N LEU A 212 -9.56 20.01 2.97
CA LEU A 212 -9.24 18.76 3.63
C LEU A 212 -10.52 17.95 3.88
N ARG A 213 -10.37 16.62 3.86
CA ARG A 213 -11.42 15.67 4.28
C ARG A 213 -10.93 14.93 5.50
N TYR A 214 -11.83 14.71 6.46
CA TYR A 214 -11.54 14.01 7.70
C TYR A 214 -12.39 12.76 7.76
N ALA A 215 -11.79 11.65 8.18
CA ALA A 215 -12.56 10.45 8.40
C ALA A 215 -13.40 10.61 9.67
N VAL A 216 -14.64 10.11 9.64
CA VAL A 216 -15.56 10.18 10.78
C VAL A 216 -16.00 8.78 11.15
N ASP A 217 -15.75 8.40 12.40
CA ASP A 217 -16.23 7.14 12.95
C ASP A 217 -17.75 7.21 13.14
N MET A 218 -18.47 6.33 12.45
CA MET A 218 -19.93 6.21 12.49
C MET A 218 -20.37 4.95 13.27
N GLY A 219 -19.46 4.34 14.03
CA GLY A 219 -19.66 3.08 14.75
C GLY A 219 -19.34 1.87 13.88
N ASP A 220 -20.31 1.40 13.10
CA ASP A 220 -20.15 0.19 12.27
C ASP A 220 -19.38 0.43 10.97
N TRP A 221 -19.17 1.69 10.60
CA TRP A 221 -18.45 2.11 9.41
C TRP A 221 -17.77 3.47 9.63
N THR A 222 -16.96 3.90 8.68
CA THR A 222 -16.26 5.17 8.73
C THR A 222 -16.56 5.96 7.45
N LEU A 223 -16.98 7.21 7.60
CA LEU A 223 -17.13 8.12 6.45
C LEU A 223 -15.75 8.59 6.00
N PHE A 224 -15.51 8.61 4.69
CA PHE A 224 -14.19 8.89 4.09
C PHE A 224 -13.09 7.98 4.67
N ASP A 225 -13.35 6.68 4.77
CA ASP A 225 -12.46 5.71 5.43
C ASP A 225 -11.10 5.60 4.73
N ASP A 226 -11.09 5.62 3.39
CA ASP A 226 -9.87 5.52 2.58
C ASP A 226 -9.32 6.89 2.12
N THR A 227 -10.13 7.94 2.21
CA THR A 227 -9.81 9.25 1.63
C THR A 227 -9.68 10.39 2.63
N GLY A 228 -10.16 10.20 3.87
CA GLY A 228 -10.11 11.17 4.95
C GLY A 228 -8.86 11.06 5.83
N LEU A 229 -8.45 12.19 6.41
CA LEU A 229 -7.39 12.26 7.42
C LEU A 229 -7.84 11.59 8.73
N LYS A 230 -6.89 10.91 9.40
CA LYS A 230 -7.09 10.21 10.68
C LYS A 230 -5.88 10.43 11.59
N GLY A 231 -6.03 10.10 12.88
CA GLY A 231 -4.93 10.06 13.86
C GLY A 231 -4.14 11.36 13.93
N GLU A 232 -2.82 11.23 14.04
CA GLU A 232 -1.87 12.34 14.13
C GLU A 232 -1.96 13.31 12.94
N ALA A 233 -2.10 12.79 11.72
CA ALA A 233 -2.22 13.63 10.52
C ALA A 233 -3.47 14.50 10.54
N ALA A 234 -4.60 13.96 11.03
CA ALA A 234 -5.82 14.75 11.21
C ALA A 234 -5.65 15.81 12.31
N ARG A 235 -5.04 15.45 13.44
CA ARG A 235 -4.81 16.41 14.54
C ARG A 235 -3.94 17.57 14.08
N TRP A 236 -2.79 17.25 13.48
CA TRP A 236 -1.87 18.25 12.95
C TRP A 236 -2.54 19.17 11.94
N ALA A 237 -3.33 18.61 11.02
CA ALA A 237 -4.03 19.39 10.01
C ALA A 237 -5.09 20.33 10.60
N ARG A 238 -5.84 19.91 11.62
CA ARG A 238 -6.80 20.78 12.30
C ARG A 238 -6.13 21.96 12.97
N GLU A 239 -4.97 21.74 13.57
CA GLU A 239 -4.22 22.80 14.26
C GLU A 239 -3.51 23.76 13.30
N ASN A 240 -2.90 23.22 12.25
CA ASN A 240 -1.92 23.94 11.43
C ASN A 240 -2.42 24.30 10.02
N ILE A 241 -3.49 23.66 9.54
CA ILE A 241 -4.05 23.91 8.21
C ILE A 241 -5.42 24.59 8.31
N ASP A 242 -6.31 24.04 9.12
CA ASP A 242 -7.63 24.65 9.38
C ASP A 242 -7.54 25.72 10.48
N GLY A 243 -6.53 25.62 11.34
CA GLY A 243 -6.22 26.58 12.40
C GLY A 243 -5.22 27.65 11.94
N VAL A 244 -4.09 27.75 12.64
CA VAL A 244 -3.08 28.79 12.39
C VAL A 244 -1.97 28.22 11.53
N LEU A 245 -1.80 28.78 10.33
CA LEU A 245 -0.77 28.34 9.40
C LEU A 245 0.64 28.62 9.97
N PRO A 246 1.55 27.62 10.02
CA PRO A 246 2.94 27.84 10.40
C PRO A 246 3.61 28.91 9.55
N ALA A 247 4.48 29.74 10.15
CA ALA A 247 5.07 30.90 9.48
C ALA A 247 5.84 30.57 8.17
N ARG A 248 6.47 29.39 8.11
CA ARG A 248 7.20 28.92 6.92
C ARG A 248 6.33 28.16 5.92
N LEU A 249 5.06 27.90 6.24
CA LEU A 249 4.14 27.19 5.37
C LEU A 249 3.27 28.19 4.60
N GLN A 250 3.25 28.07 3.28
CA GLN A 250 2.26 28.72 2.42
C GLN A 250 1.38 27.66 1.78
N ARG A 251 0.09 27.96 1.58
CA ARG A 251 -0.82 27.10 0.81
C ARG A 251 -1.24 27.80 -0.47
N CYS A 252 -1.29 27.07 -1.57
CA CYS A 252 -1.69 27.58 -2.88
C CYS A 252 -2.66 26.60 -3.54
N LEU A 253 -3.83 27.09 -3.95
CA LEU A 253 -4.73 26.32 -4.80
C LEU A 253 -4.10 26.21 -6.19
N VAL A 254 -4.09 25.02 -6.79
CA VAL A 254 -3.43 24.83 -8.10
C VAL A 254 -4.08 25.61 -9.24
N ASP A 255 -5.35 25.99 -9.10
CA ASP A 255 -6.08 26.78 -10.10
C ASP A 255 -5.99 28.31 -9.83
N SER A 256 -5.20 28.74 -8.84
CA SER A 256 -5.04 30.17 -8.52
C SER A 256 -4.07 30.87 -9.46
N ARG A 257 -4.15 32.20 -9.53
CA ARG A 257 -3.29 33.01 -10.41
C ARG A 257 -1.81 32.99 -9.97
N GLU A 258 -1.57 32.79 -8.69
CA GLU A 258 -0.24 32.78 -8.07
C GLU A 258 0.48 31.44 -8.28
N PHE A 259 -0.24 30.37 -8.66
CA PHE A 259 0.32 29.02 -8.78
C PHE A 259 1.59 28.97 -9.65
N PRO A 260 1.63 29.53 -10.88
CA PRO A 260 2.81 29.45 -11.73
C PRO A 260 4.03 30.16 -11.12
N GLU A 261 3.82 31.34 -10.53
CA GLU A 261 4.90 32.12 -9.92
C GLU A 261 5.46 31.42 -8.68
N LEU A 262 4.58 30.93 -7.80
CA LEU A 262 4.99 30.21 -6.60
C LEU A 262 5.70 28.90 -6.94
N LEU A 263 5.24 28.17 -7.95
CA LEU A 263 5.88 26.95 -8.39
C LEU A 263 7.28 27.19 -8.96
N GLN A 264 7.47 28.26 -9.74
CA GLN A 264 8.79 28.64 -10.28
C GLN A 264 9.77 29.07 -9.19
N SER A 265 9.29 29.44 -8.00
CA SER A 265 10.14 29.77 -6.85
C SER A 265 10.62 28.57 -6.05
N CYS A 266 10.16 27.35 -6.35
CA CYS A 266 10.54 26.14 -5.62
C CYS A 266 11.82 25.52 -6.18
N ASP A 267 12.63 24.94 -5.28
CA ASP A 267 13.86 24.22 -5.61
C ASP A 267 13.64 22.70 -5.63
N TYR A 268 12.73 22.23 -4.78
CA TYR A 268 12.42 20.81 -4.58
C TYR A 268 10.92 20.54 -4.65
N ALA A 269 10.56 19.28 -4.93
CA ALA A 269 9.17 18.81 -4.88
C ALA A 269 9.01 17.48 -4.14
N VAL A 270 7.95 17.39 -3.33
CA VAL A 270 7.41 16.12 -2.79
C VAL A 270 6.06 15.87 -3.45
N TYR A 271 5.91 14.71 -4.10
CA TYR A 271 4.66 14.30 -4.73
C TYR A 271 3.86 13.37 -3.80
N THR A 272 2.80 13.91 -3.19
CA THR A 272 1.84 13.16 -2.36
C THR A 272 0.49 13.00 -3.07
N VAL A 273 0.54 12.73 -4.37
CA VAL A 273 -0.64 12.75 -5.28
C VAL A 273 -1.23 11.35 -5.55
N GLY A 274 -0.96 10.41 -4.66
CA GLY A 274 -1.45 9.03 -4.71
C GLY A 274 -0.45 8.06 -5.33
N PHE A 275 -0.93 6.85 -5.59
CA PHE A 275 -0.11 5.72 -6.06
C PHE A 275 -0.65 5.18 -7.38
N SER A 276 0.24 4.62 -8.19
CA SER A 276 -0.09 3.85 -9.40
C SER A 276 0.26 2.38 -9.16
N PRO A 277 -0.54 1.41 -9.64
CA PRO A 277 -0.16 0.00 -9.62
C PRO A 277 1.22 -0.20 -10.26
N ARG A 278 2.04 -1.08 -9.69
CA ARG A 278 3.26 -1.52 -10.36
C ARG A 278 2.90 -2.26 -11.65
N PRO A 279 3.77 -2.23 -12.68
CA PRO A 279 3.58 -3.04 -13.86
C PRO A 279 3.34 -4.50 -13.48
N VAL A 280 2.27 -5.07 -14.03
CA VAL A 280 2.01 -6.51 -13.92
C VAL A 280 2.96 -7.25 -14.87
N PRO A 281 3.28 -8.53 -14.59
CA PRO A 281 4.03 -9.35 -15.54
C PRO A 281 3.37 -9.32 -16.92
N ALA A 282 4.17 -9.22 -17.98
CA ALA A 282 3.65 -9.05 -19.33
C ALA A 282 2.77 -10.23 -19.73
N ALA A 283 1.58 -9.96 -20.28
CA ALA A 283 0.67 -10.98 -20.82
C ALA A 283 0.43 -10.75 -22.32
N PRO A 284 1.41 -11.06 -23.20
CA PRO A 284 1.35 -10.69 -24.62
C PRO A 284 0.10 -11.20 -25.36
N GLN A 285 -0.47 -12.30 -24.89
CA GLN A 285 -1.67 -12.92 -25.45
C GLN A 285 -2.94 -12.06 -25.32
N TRP A 286 -3.04 -11.20 -24.31
CA TRP A 286 -4.31 -10.59 -23.87
C TRP A 286 -4.33 -9.06 -23.97
N GLY A 287 -3.27 -8.42 -24.47
CA GLY A 287 -3.18 -6.96 -24.50
C GLY A 287 -3.25 -6.35 -23.09
N LYS A 288 -3.97 -5.24 -22.93
CA LYS A 288 -4.14 -4.60 -21.62
C LYS A 288 -5.15 -5.38 -20.79
N LEU A 289 -4.68 -5.94 -19.67
CA LEU A 289 -5.54 -6.62 -18.69
C LEU A 289 -6.21 -5.60 -17.76
N GLU A 290 -7.53 -5.73 -17.61
CA GLU A 290 -8.33 -4.99 -16.64
C GLU A 290 -8.81 -5.93 -15.54
N TYR A 291 -8.87 -5.42 -14.31
CA TYR A 291 -9.39 -6.19 -13.18
C TYR A 291 -10.80 -5.73 -12.85
N ASN A 292 -11.67 -6.67 -12.47
CA ASN A 292 -12.99 -6.33 -11.96
C ASN A 292 -12.87 -5.96 -10.47
N PRO A 293 -13.15 -4.71 -10.06
CA PRO A 293 -12.97 -4.29 -8.67
C PRO A 293 -13.95 -4.96 -7.69
N ALA A 294 -15.07 -5.50 -8.18
CA ALA A 294 -16.07 -6.17 -7.35
C ALA A 294 -15.70 -7.61 -6.99
N ASN A 295 -14.92 -8.32 -7.83
CA ASN A 295 -14.51 -9.71 -7.56
C ASN A 295 -13.00 -10.00 -7.67
N GLY A 296 -12.19 -9.07 -8.19
CA GLY A 296 -10.73 -9.20 -8.35
C GLY A 296 -10.30 -10.13 -9.47
N ILE A 297 -11.21 -10.58 -10.33
CA ILE A 297 -10.88 -11.39 -11.51
C ILE A 297 -10.26 -10.48 -12.58
N ILE A 298 -9.17 -10.95 -13.18
CA ILE A 298 -8.46 -10.29 -14.29
C ILE A 298 -8.68 -11.09 -15.58
N ALA A 299 -8.48 -12.41 -15.50
CA ALA A 299 -8.67 -13.35 -16.60
C ALA A 299 -9.00 -14.75 -16.02
N PRO A 300 -9.35 -15.77 -16.83
CA PRO A 300 -9.57 -17.13 -16.34
C PRO A 300 -8.39 -17.65 -15.51
N GLY A 301 -8.63 -17.91 -14.22
CA GLY A 301 -7.59 -18.33 -13.27
C GLY A 301 -6.55 -17.26 -12.90
N LEU A 302 -6.74 -16.00 -13.30
CA LEU A 302 -5.86 -14.87 -12.94
C LEU A 302 -6.63 -13.84 -12.12
N PHE A 303 -6.13 -13.56 -10.92
CA PHE A 303 -6.78 -12.71 -9.94
C PHE A 303 -5.84 -11.61 -9.44
N GLY A 304 -6.41 -10.53 -8.90
CA GLY A 304 -5.68 -9.41 -8.34
C GLY A 304 -6.18 -9.04 -6.95
N VAL A 305 -5.26 -8.70 -6.05
CA VAL A 305 -5.56 -8.19 -4.70
C VAL A 305 -4.53 -7.15 -4.25
N GLY A 306 -4.89 -6.32 -3.28
CA GLY A 306 -4.00 -5.32 -2.70
C GLY A 306 -4.14 -3.94 -3.33
N ILE A 307 -3.20 -3.05 -3.02
CA ILE A 307 -3.21 -1.66 -3.52
C ILE A 307 -3.13 -1.54 -5.05
N ALA A 308 -2.63 -2.57 -5.75
CA ALA A 308 -2.63 -2.65 -7.21
C ALA A 308 -4.03 -2.95 -7.78
N PHE A 309 -4.85 -3.67 -7.01
CA PHE A 309 -6.17 -4.16 -7.42
C PHE A 309 -7.19 -3.98 -6.28
N PRO A 310 -7.41 -2.73 -5.80
CA PRO A 310 -8.25 -2.49 -4.64
C PRO A 310 -9.72 -2.79 -4.93
N GLU A 311 -10.43 -3.29 -3.92
CA GLU A 311 -11.90 -3.36 -3.96
C GLU A 311 -12.47 -1.94 -4.04
N TYR A 312 -13.46 -1.73 -4.89
CA TYR A 312 -14.27 -0.51 -4.87
C TYR A 312 -15.54 -0.76 -4.06
N ARG A 313 -15.84 0.12 -3.11
CA ARG A 313 -17.02 0.03 -2.25
C ARG A 313 -17.75 1.36 -2.24
N ILE A 314 -19.08 1.29 -2.17
CA ILE A 314 -19.96 2.44 -1.93
C ILE A 314 -20.40 2.37 -0.46
N ASP A 315 -20.24 3.47 0.26
CA ASP A 315 -20.64 3.60 1.66
C ASP A 315 -22.16 3.84 1.80
N PRO A 316 -22.73 3.80 3.02
CA PRO A 316 -24.16 4.03 3.24
C PRO A 316 -24.69 5.38 2.76
N MET A 317 -23.83 6.38 2.57
CA MET A 317 -24.18 7.71 2.08
C MET A 317 -24.02 7.85 0.55
N GLY A 318 -23.69 6.75 -0.14
CA GLY A 318 -23.53 6.73 -1.60
C GLY A 318 -22.15 7.19 -2.08
N PHE A 319 -21.20 7.43 -1.19
CA PHE A 319 -19.84 7.81 -1.57
C PHE A 319 -19.01 6.56 -1.87
N GLY A 320 -18.35 6.56 -3.04
CA GLY A 320 -17.55 5.44 -3.51
C GLY A 320 -16.06 5.66 -3.31
N GLU A 321 -15.36 4.65 -2.79
CA GLU A 321 -13.91 4.69 -2.61
C GLU A 321 -13.24 3.32 -2.79
N HIS A 322 -11.95 3.37 -3.13
CA HIS A 322 -11.09 2.19 -3.22
C HIS A 322 -10.53 1.85 -1.85
N ARG A 323 -10.76 0.61 -1.42
CA ARG A 323 -10.36 0.08 -0.12
C ARG A 323 -8.91 -0.37 -0.12
N VAL A 324 -8.06 0.36 0.60
CA VAL A 324 -6.62 0.06 0.74
C VAL A 324 -6.24 0.02 2.21
N GLY A 325 -5.87 -1.16 2.69
CA GLY A 325 -5.46 -1.37 4.07
C GLY A 325 -5.40 -2.86 4.40
N LEU A 326 -4.60 -3.22 5.41
CA LEU A 326 -4.34 -4.60 5.78
C LEU A 326 -5.63 -5.39 6.03
N GLN A 327 -6.45 -4.93 7.00
CA GLN A 327 -7.74 -5.57 7.30
C GLN A 327 -8.63 -5.66 6.06
N LYS A 328 -8.63 -4.62 5.21
CA LYS A 328 -9.46 -4.58 4.00
C LYS A 328 -9.05 -5.65 2.98
N PHE A 329 -7.75 -5.92 2.83
CA PHE A 329 -7.26 -7.02 2.00
C PHE A 329 -7.71 -8.38 2.55
N MET A 330 -7.72 -8.53 3.87
CA MET A 330 -8.18 -9.74 4.54
C MET A 330 -9.68 -9.97 4.34
N ASP A 331 -10.51 -8.96 4.65
CA ASP A 331 -11.96 -8.99 4.42
C ASP A 331 -12.27 -9.37 2.96
N ARG A 332 -11.51 -8.76 2.04
CA ARG A 332 -11.64 -8.98 0.62
C ARG A 332 -11.41 -10.44 0.28
N LEU A 333 -10.29 -11.02 0.70
CA LEU A 333 -9.95 -12.43 0.45
C LEU A 333 -10.96 -13.38 1.07
N ASN A 334 -11.43 -13.10 2.29
CA ASN A 334 -12.48 -13.89 2.94
C ASN A 334 -13.74 -13.99 2.04
N LYS A 335 -14.11 -12.87 1.39
CA LYS A 335 -15.26 -12.77 0.48
C LYS A 335 -15.04 -13.41 -0.89
N VAL A 336 -13.90 -13.17 -1.54
CA VAL A 336 -13.72 -13.54 -2.97
C VAL A 336 -13.02 -14.87 -3.19
N LEU A 337 -12.22 -15.36 -2.24
CA LEU A 337 -11.50 -16.62 -2.42
C LEU A 337 -12.41 -17.84 -2.66
N PRO A 338 -13.60 -17.99 -2.02
CA PRO A 338 -14.53 -19.07 -2.36
C PRO A 338 -14.98 -19.04 -3.84
N LEU A 339 -15.11 -17.86 -4.42
CA LEU A 339 -15.43 -17.69 -5.84
C LEU A 339 -14.23 -18.07 -6.71
N TRP A 340 -13.03 -17.59 -6.37
CA TRP A 340 -11.82 -17.87 -7.15
C TRP A 340 -11.49 -19.36 -7.22
N LEU A 341 -11.71 -20.09 -6.11
CA LEU A 341 -11.54 -21.54 -6.04
C LEU A 341 -12.47 -22.32 -6.99
N LYS A 342 -13.61 -21.73 -7.40
CA LYS A 342 -14.57 -22.32 -8.36
C LYS A 342 -14.42 -21.79 -9.78
N TYR A 343 -13.90 -20.57 -9.93
CA TYR A 343 -13.79 -19.91 -11.23
C TYR A 343 -12.55 -20.38 -12.00
N GLY A 344 -11.46 -20.64 -11.29
CA GLY A 344 -10.19 -21.05 -11.87
C GLY A 344 -10.01 -22.57 -12.01
N SER A 345 -11.06 -23.35 -11.73
CA SER A 345 -11.09 -24.80 -11.84
C SER A 345 -11.55 -25.28 -13.20
#